data_AF-A0A851CGX7-F1
#
_entry.id   AF-A0A851CGX7-F1
#
_cell.length_a   1.000
_cell.length_b   1.000
_cell.length_c   1.000
_cell.angle_alpha   90.00
_cell.angle_beta   90.00
_cell.angle_gamma   90.00
#
_symmetry.space_group_name_H-M   'P 1'
#
loop_
_entity.id
_entity.type
_entity.pdbx_description
1 polymer ?
#
loop_
_entity_poly.entity_id
_entity_poly.type
_entity_poly.pdbx_seq_one_letter_code
_entity_poly.pdbx_strand_id
1 'polypeptide(L)' 'FVKETDNEVRMRLLQFVTGTCRLPLGGFAELMGNNGPQKFCIEKVGKETWLPRSHT' A
#
# COMPACT_ATOMS: atom_id res chain seq x y z
N PHE A 1 8.07 9.88 6.80
CA PHE A 1 8.38 8.59 6.16
C PHE A 1 8.34 8.66 4.63
N VAL A 2 7.20 8.44 3.94
CA VAL A 2 7.17 8.27 2.45
C VAL A 2 7.88 9.39 1.67
N LYS A 3 7.72 10.64 2.09
CA LYS A 3 8.37 11.80 1.43
C LYS A 3 9.89 11.83 1.60
N GLU A 4 10.42 11.22 2.66
CA GLU A 4 11.84 11.26 3.05
C GLU A 4 12.62 10.05 2.53
N THR A 5 11.94 8.97 2.14
CA THR A 5 12.59 7.78 1.59
C THR A 5 12.75 7.85 0.08
N ASP A 6 13.71 7.09 -0.45
CA ASP A 6 13.91 6.92 -1.89
C ASP A 6 12.77 6.14 -2.57
N ASN A 7 12.83 6.07 -3.90
CA ASN A 7 11.83 5.38 -4.70
C ASN A 7 11.85 3.85 -4.52
N GLU A 8 12.98 3.24 -4.17
CA GLU A 8 13.06 1.80 -3.93
C GLU A 8 12.23 1.41 -2.72
N VAL A 9 12.37 2.16 -1.61
CA VAL A 9 11.58 1.96 -0.39
C VAL A 9 10.10 2.26 -0.65
N ARG A 10 9.76 3.27 -1.46
CA ARG A 10 8.36 3.55 -1.86
C ARG A 10 7.76 2.40 -2.66
N MET A 11 8.51 1.82 -3.60
CA MET A 11 8.06 0.66 -4.38
C MET A 11 7.87 -0.57 -3.50
N ARG A 12 8.79 -0.82 -2.54
CA ARG A 12 8.64 -1.91 -1.57
C ARG A 12 7.43 -1.72 -0.66
N LEU A 13 7.15 -0.49 -0.22
CA LEU A 13 5.94 -0.19 0.54
C LEU A 13 4.67 -0.45 -0.30
N LEU A 14 4.66 -0.02 -1.57
CA LEU A 14 3.54 -0.29 -2.46
C LEU A 14 3.31 -1.81 -2.59
N GLN A 15 4.38 -2.56 -2.89
CA GLN A 15 4.31 -4.02 -3.00
C GLN A 15 3.87 -4.69 -1.70
N PHE A 16 4.31 -4.19 -0.54
CA PHE A 16 3.88 -4.70 0.76
C PHE A 16 2.37 -4.56 0.96
N VAL A 17 1.78 -3.42 0.54
CA VAL A 17 0.36 -3.14 0.75
C VAL A 17 -0.54 -3.73 -0.33
N THR A 18 -0.11 -3.71 -1.60
CA THR A 18 -0.94 -4.09 -2.76
C THR A 18 -0.51 -5.39 -3.44
N GLY A 19 0.58 -6.03 -2.97
CA GLY A 19 1.14 -7.24 -3.58
C GLY A 19 1.94 -7.00 -4.87
N THR A 20 2.02 -5.77 -5.37
CA THR A 20 2.67 -5.44 -6.65
C THR A 20 3.37 -4.07 -6.62
N CYS A 21 4.45 -3.91 -7.37
CA CYS A 21 5.12 -2.62 -7.56
C CYS A 21 4.55 -1.79 -8.72
N ARG A 22 3.49 -2.27 -9.38
CA ARG A 22 2.84 -1.61 -10.53
C ARG A 22 1.57 -0.88 -10.13
N LEU A 23 1.29 0.23 -10.81
CA LEU A 23 0.04 0.99 -10.69
C LEU A 23 -0.76 0.91 -11.99
N PRO A 24 -2.09 1.06 -11.93
CA PRO A 24 -2.93 1.31 -13.09
C PRO A 24 -2.51 2.57 -13.84
N LEU A 25 -2.93 2.69 -15.11
CA LEU A 25 -2.65 3.87 -15.93
C LEU A 25 -3.24 5.16 -15.33
N GLY A 26 -4.45 5.11 -14.77
CA GLY A 26 -5.04 6.23 -14.02
C GLY A 26 -4.49 6.42 -12.60
N GLY A 27 -3.43 5.69 -12.23
CA GLY A 27 -2.74 5.82 -10.96
C GLY A 27 -3.53 5.28 -9.76
N PHE A 28 -3.32 5.89 -8.59
CA PHE A 28 -3.90 5.41 -7.32
C PHE A 28 -5.43 5.47 -7.27
N ALA A 29 -6.06 6.32 -8.08
CA ALA A 29 -7.52 6.45 -8.12
C ALA A 29 -8.22 5.20 -8.68
N GLU A 30 -7.50 4.42 -9.49
CA GLU A 30 -8.01 3.23 -10.18
C GLU A 30 -7.46 1.93 -9.58
N LEU A 31 -6.96 1.95 -8.34
CA LEU A 31 -6.47 0.75 -7.68
C LEU A 31 -7.57 -0.32 -7.59
N MET A 32 -7.18 -1.56 -7.86
CA MET A 32 -8.04 -2.73 -7.86
C MET A 32 -7.61 -3.68 -6.73
N GLY A 33 -8.58 -4.10 -5.92
CA GLY A 33 -8.44 -5.20 -4.98
C GLY A 33 -9.17 -6.44 -5.49
N ASN A 34 -9.25 -7.47 -4.65
CA ASN A 34 -9.86 -8.75 -5.02
C ASN A 34 -11.35 -8.63 -5.41
N ASN A 35 -12.07 -7.67 -4.82
CA ASN A 35 -13.51 -7.47 -5.03
C ASN A 35 -13.85 -6.25 -5.92
N GLY A 36 -12.90 -5.75 -6.72
CA GLY A 36 -13.08 -4.60 -7.61
C GLY A 36 -12.32 -3.35 -7.16
N PRO A 37 -12.77 -2.13 -7.54
CA PRO A 37 -12.08 -0.89 -7.22
C PRO A 37 -11.91 -0.71 -5.70
N GLN A 38 -10.66 -0.59 -5.25
CA GLN A 38 -10.32 -0.47 -3.84
C GLN A 38 -9.15 0.50 -3.68
N LYS A 39 -9.41 1.62 -3.00
CA LYS A 39 -8.38 2.64 -2.72
C LYS A 39 -7.39 2.14 -1.67
N PHE A 40 -6.17 2.69 -1.71
CA PHE A 40 -5.19 2.51 -0.63
C PHE A 40 -5.79 2.98 0.70
N CYS A 41 -5.70 2.14 1.72
CA CYS A 41 -6.32 2.38 3.03
C CYS A 41 -5.30 2.13 4.14
N ILE A 42 -5.32 2.98 5.18
CA ILE A 42 -4.56 2.79 6.41
C ILE A 42 -5.56 2.66 7.55
N GLU A 43 -5.51 1.54 8.24
CA GLU A 43 -6.39 1.25 9.38
C GLU A 43 -5.59 1.22 10.68
N LYS A 44 -6.12 1.83 11.74
CA LYS A 44 -5.52 1.75 13.07
C LYS A 44 -5.97 0.45 13.75
N VAL A 45 -5.05 -0.49 13.92
CA VAL A 45 -5.30 -1.80 14.56
C VAL A 45 -4.16 -2.20 15.49
N GLY A 46 -4.45 -3.02 16.49
CA GLY A 46 -3.43 -3.65 17.35
C GLY A 46 -2.88 -2.77 18.49
N LYS A 47 -1.69 -3.13 18.96
CA LYS A 47 -0.95 -2.46 20.06
C LYS A 47 0.32 -1.82 19.51
N GLU A 48 0.92 -0.88 20.24
CA GLU A 48 2.16 -0.19 19.83
C GLU A 48 3.34 -1.13 19.57
N THR A 49 3.37 -2.30 20.21
CA THR A 49 4.41 -3.31 20.03
C THR A 49 4.24 -4.16 18.77
N TRP A 50 3.11 -4.04 18.06
CA TRP A 50 2.83 -4.83 16.87
C TRP A 50 3.48 -4.21 15.64
N LEU A 51 4.02 -5.05 14.77
CA LEU A 51 4.49 -4.62 13.47
C LEU A 51 3.30 -4.30 12.54
N PRO A 52 3.48 -3.40 11.56
CA PRO A 52 2.49 -3.18 10.51
C PRO A 52 2.18 -4.48 9.75
N ARG A 53 0.91 -4.64 9.36
CA ARG A 53 0.42 -5.77 8.56
C ARG A 53 -0.36 -5.23 7.36
N SER A 54 -0.44 -6.02 6.29
CA SER A 54 -1.21 -5.70 5.10
C SER A 54 -2.22 -6.79 4.77
N HIS A 55 -3.32 -6.38 4.15
CA HIS A 55 -4.26 -7.26 3.45
C HIS A 55 -4.25 -6.80 2.00
N THR A 56 -3.57 -7.55 1.16
CA THR A 56 -3.38 -7.23 -0.26
C THR A 56 -4.63 -7.53 -1.07
#